data_AF-A0A818DGL3-F1
#
_entry.id   AF-A0A818DGL3-F1
#
_cell.length_a   1.000
_cell.length_b   1.000
_cell.length_c   1.000
_cell.angle_alpha   90.00
_cell.angle_beta   90.00
_cell.angle_gamma   90.00
#
_symmetry.space_group_name_H-M   'P 1'
#
loop_
_entity.id
_entity.type
_entity.pdbx_description
1 polymer ?
#
loop_
_entity_poly.entity_id
_entity_poly.type
_entity_poly.pdbx_seq_one_letter_code
_entity_poly.pdbx_strand_id
1 'polypeptide(L)'
;MPLKTYLINKTNNRRFRLGGILGLSRLPDKNQLCQRFRQHMVLQANELPPKVDLRSHMTPVEDRSKIGCCTANCLAGAYEYLTKKFNGLTTDVSCLFIYYNARVKGNNSESIEDTGCSMADAIEALEEYGTCLESIWPYDTSLVNTRPNNQAYQQGKNHKIHDALRIDIDLNELKSCLAQGFPLAFGIELFSSFDKATQTGIVPMPNPWDSSRKSHGSHAMLAVGYTDQSKAFIVRNSWGEDWGDKGYCYIPYNYMTNSDFCFDAWTIRTLMNNNFGQEHWFFADDYNYLDGNQNHYLNDTDDDDDDNHIIETLDENDDNNNDACININQDIWCYDNNSRRTSYNNNSRRESYDCLNSYRNVERNCYSINDVNYNDDKNQDNEYNGGFLDFD
;
A
#
# COMPACT_ATOMS: atom_id res chain seq x y z
N MET A 1 15.62 -15.43 10.66
CA MET A 1 15.20 -15.06 9.30
C MET A 1 13.79 -14.48 9.39
N PRO A 2 13.39 -13.55 8.52
CA PRO A 2 12.03 -13.03 8.54
C PRO A 2 11.04 -14.10 8.06
N LEU A 3 9.94 -14.27 8.79
CA LEU A 3 8.87 -15.21 8.43
C LEU A 3 8.21 -14.75 7.12
N LYS A 4 7.94 -15.69 6.21
CA LYS A 4 7.20 -15.40 4.97
C LYS A 4 5.73 -15.79 5.16
N THR A 5 4.83 -14.89 4.76
CA THR A 5 3.39 -15.09 4.86
C THR A 5 2.78 -15.23 3.48
N TYR A 6 1.90 -16.21 3.31
CA TYR A 6 1.22 -16.47 2.05
C TYR A 6 -0.29 -16.54 2.22
N LEU A 7 -1.00 -15.98 1.24
CA LEU A 7 -2.39 -16.31 0.95
C LEU A 7 -2.43 -17.54 0.04
N ILE A 8 -3.21 -18.56 0.39
CA ILE A 8 -3.33 -19.79 -0.41
C ILE A 8 -4.74 -19.93 -0.93
N ASN A 9 -4.86 -20.13 -2.24
CA ASN A 9 -6.12 -20.54 -2.86
C ASN A 9 -6.30 -22.05 -2.72
N LYS A 10 -7.32 -22.50 -1.99
CA LYS A 10 -7.61 -23.93 -1.72
C LYS A 10 -7.99 -24.69 -3.00
N THR A 11 -8.55 -24.02 -4.01
CA THR A 11 -9.03 -24.69 -5.23
C THR A 11 -7.89 -25.15 -6.14
N ASN A 12 -6.79 -24.40 -6.20
CA ASN A 12 -5.65 -24.67 -7.09
C ASN A 12 -4.30 -24.71 -6.37
N ASN A 13 -4.30 -24.61 -5.04
CA ASN A 13 -3.14 -24.57 -4.15
C ASN A 13 -2.11 -23.47 -4.50
N ARG A 14 -2.54 -22.41 -5.21
CA ARG A 14 -1.67 -21.30 -5.58
C ARG A 14 -1.40 -20.41 -4.38
N ARG A 15 -0.12 -20.09 -4.16
CA ARG A 15 0.37 -19.26 -3.05
C ARG A 15 0.71 -17.85 -3.54
N PHE A 16 0.20 -16.85 -2.81
CA PHE A 16 0.46 -15.43 -3.03
C PHE A 16 1.18 -14.85 -1.82
N ARG A 17 2.38 -14.36 -2.03
CA ARG A 17 3.19 -13.78 -0.96
C ARG A 17 2.58 -12.46 -0.51
N LEU A 18 2.41 -12.35 0.79
CA LEU A 18 2.05 -11.14 1.51
C LEU A 18 3.30 -10.57 2.17
N GLY A 19 3.27 -9.28 2.49
CA GLY A 19 4.46 -8.55 2.91
C GLY A 19 5.40 -8.26 1.73
N GLY A 20 6.35 -7.38 1.97
CA GLY A 20 7.29 -6.91 0.93
C GLY A 20 7.32 -5.39 0.78
N ILE A 21 6.31 -4.70 1.29
CA ILE A 21 6.40 -3.27 1.53
C ILE A 21 6.84 -3.01 2.97
N LEU A 22 7.92 -2.25 3.11
CA LEU A 22 8.39 -1.77 4.40
C LEU A 22 7.84 -0.35 4.62
N GLY A 23 7.23 -0.12 5.79
CA GLY A 23 6.86 1.24 6.20
C GLY A 23 8.09 2.14 6.31
N LEU A 24 7.90 3.46 6.24
CA LEU A 24 8.99 4.45 6.27
C LEU A 24 9.89 4.27 7.50
N SER A 25 11.02 3.59 7.33
CA SER A 25 12.11 3.52 8.31
C SER A 25 12.97 4.79 8.29
N ARG A 26 12.83 5.62 7.24
CA ARG A 26 13.48 6.92 7.10
C ARG A 26 12.53 7.87 6.38
N LEU A 27 11.91 8.79 7.11
CA LEU A 27 11.41 10.00 6.47
C LEU A 27 12.65 10.77 5.99
N PRO A 28 12.78 11.10 4.70
CA PRO A 28 13.72 12.14 4.30
C PRO A 28 13.40 13.39 5.13
N ASP A 29 14.42 14.12 5.56
CA ASP A 29 14.25 15.32 6.37
C ASP A 29 13.13 16.19 5.77
N LYS A 30 12.14 16.58 6.60
CA LYS A 30 10.99 17.41 6.17
C LYS A 30 11.46 18.66 5.41
N ASN A 31 12.65 19.17 5.73
CA ASN A 31 13.23 20.32 5.04
C ASN A 31 13.84 20.00 3.66
N GLN A 32 14.22 18.75 3.38
CA GLN A 32 14.57 18.28 2.04
C GLN A 32 13.32 17.93 1.20
N LEU A 33 12.22 17.52 1.84
CA LEU A 33 10.95 17.27 1.17
C LEU A 33 10.37 18.56 0.55
N CYS A 34 10.44 19.70 1.24
CA CYS A 34 9.81 20.95 0.79
C CYS A 34 10.43 21.62 -0.45
N GLN A 35 11.63 21.20 -0.92
CA GLN A 35 12.25 21.81 -2.12
C GLN A 35 12.21 20.93 -3.38
N ARG A 36 11.96 19.62 -3.25
CA ARG A 36 11.95 18.68 -4.39
C ARG A 36 10.57 18.14 -4.77
N PHE A 37 9.61 18.14 -3.84
CA PHE A 37 8.24 17.73 -4.13
C PHE A 37 7.41 18.98 -4.39
N ARG A 38 7.27 19.36 -5.67
CA ARG A 38 6.28 20.38 -6.05
C ARG A 38 4.94 19.95 -5.43
N GLN A 39 4.27 20.86 -4.73
CA GLN A 39 2.84 20.71 -4.47
C GLN A 39 2.18 20.41 -5.81
N HIS A 40 1.69 19.19 -5.96
CA HIS A 40 0.91 18.83 -7.12
C HIS A 40 -0.38 19.67 -7.07
N MET A 41 -0.83 20.20 -8.22
CA MET A 41 -2.07 20.97 -8.27
C MET A 41 -3.28 20.09 -7.95
N VAL A 42 -3.75 20.16 -6.72
CA VAL A 42 -4.94 19.41 -6.28
C VAL A 42 -6.19 20.02 -6.92
N LEU A 43 -6.85 19.25 -7.78
CA LEU A 43 -8.13 19.65 -8.37
C LEU A 43 -9.18 19.80 -7.26
N GLN A 44 -10.06 20.79 -7.40
CA GLN A 44 -11.18 20.92 -6.47
C GLN A 44 -12.17 19.77 -6.67
N ALA A 45 -12.89 19.38 -5.62
CA ALA A 45 -13.78 18.22 -5.67
C ALA A 45 -14.88 18.32 -6.75
N ASN A 46 -15.29 19.53 -7.11
CA ASN A 46 -16.26 19.81 -8.18
C ASN A 46 -15.66 19.80 -9.60
N GLU A 47 -14.34 19.77 -9.73
CA GLU A 47 -13.60 19.68 -11.00
C GLU A 47 -13.26 18.23 -11.36
N LEU A 48 -13.34 17.31 -10.39
CA LEU A 48 -13.03 15.90 -10.59
C LEU A 48 -14.12 15.22 -11.44
N PRO A 49 -13.75 14.47 -12.50
CA PRO A 49 -14.70 13.64 -13.21
C PRO A 49 -15.24 12.56 -12.25
N PRO A 50 -16.50 12.10 -12.40
CA PRO A 50 -17.09 11.10 -11.51
C PRO A 50 -16.49 9.70 -11.66
N LYS A 51 -15.74 9.46 -12.75
CA LYS A 51 -15.04 8.21 -13.02
C LYS A 51 -13.75 8.49 -13.80
N VAL A 52 -12.70 7.75 -13.46
CA VAL A 52 -11.44 7.69 -14.19
C VAL A 52 -11.06 6.22 -14.34
N ASP A 53 -10.60 5.82 -15.52
CA ASP A 53 -10.14 4.46 -15.78
C ASP A 53 -8.91 4.49 -16.70
N LEU A 54 -7.75 4.18 -16.14
CA LEU A 54 -6.46 4.24 -16.84
C LEU A 54 -6.05 2.88 -17.42
N ARG A 55 -6.90 1.85 -17.32
CA ARG A 55 -6.54 0.47 -17.72
C ARG A 55 -6.21 0.32 -19.20
N SER A 56 -6.70 1.22 -20.07
CA SER A 56 -6.42 1.18 -21.52
C SER A 56 -4.92 1.24 -21.87
N HIS A 57 -4.11 1.86 -21.02
CA HIS A 57 -2.65 1.95 -21.20
C HIS A 57 -1.87 1.05 -20.24
N MET A 58 -2.53 0.20 -19.46
CA MET A 58 -1.84 -0.79 -18.63
C MET A 58 -1.28 -1.93 -19.50
N THR A 59 -0.19 -2.52 -19.02
CA THR A 59 0.39 -3.78 -19.50
C THR A 59 -0.37 -4.98 -18.89
N PRO A 60 -0.20 -6.20 -19.44
CA PRO A 60 -0.76 -7.43 -18.86
C PRO A 60 -0.41 -7.58 -17.37
N VAL A 61 -1.28 -8.20 -16.57
CA VAL A 61 -1.03 -8.27 -15.12
C VAL A 61 0.06 -9.29 -14.80
N GLU A 62 1.10 -8.81 -14.12
CA GLU A 62 2.24 -9.63 -13.70
C GLU A 62 1.86 -10.70 -12.68
N ASP A 63 2.55 -11.84 -12.72
CA ASP A 63 2.45 -12.90 -11.70
C ASP A 63 3.75 -13.00 -10.89
N ARG A 64 3.88 -12.17 -9.85
CA ARG A 64 5.08 -12.10 -9.01
C ARG A 64 4.85 -12.65 -7.60
N SER A 65 3.96 -13.64 -7.48
CA SER A 65 3.39 -14.13 -6.22
C SER A 65 4.38 -14.78 -5.23
N LYS A 66 5.67 -14.96 -5.59
CA LYS A 66 6.63 -15.74 -4.80
C LYS A 66 7.66 -14.88 -4.05
N ILE A 67 7.88 -13.64 -4.48
CA ILE A 67 8.93 -12.74 -3.97
C ILE A 67 8.29 -11.52 -3.29
N GLY A 68 8.95 -10.94 -2.28
CA GLY A 68 8.49 -9.74 -1.58
C GLY A 68 8.66 -8.45 -2.40
N CYS A 69 8.53 -8.53 -3.74
CA CYS A 69 8.83 -7.44 -4.66
C CYS A 69 7.60 -6.59 -5.02
N CYS A 70 6.54 -6.60 -4.20
CA CYS A 70 5.28 -5.91 -4.51
C CYS A 70 5.47 -4.41 -4.77
N THR A 71 6.31 -3.74 -3.97
CA THR A 71 6.70 -2.33 -4.16
C THR A 71 7.37 -2.08 -5.51
N ALA A 72 8.33 -2.94 -5.88
CA ALA A 72 9.01 -2.82 -7.17
C ALA A 72 8.04 -3.11 -8.34
N ASN A 73 7.11 -4.05 -8.15
CA ASN A 73 6.15 -4.42 -9.17
C ASN A 73 5.13 -3.31 -9.47
N CYS A 74 4.58 -2.66 -8.44
CA CYS A 74 3.65 -1.55 -8.67
C CYS A 74 4.34 -0.37 -9.36
N LEU A 75 5.61 -0.08 -9.03
CA LEU A 75 6.38 0.97 -9.70
C LEU A 75 6.82 0.60 -11.11
N ALA A 76 7.14 -0.68 -11.38
CA ALA A 76 7.33 -1.20 -12.73
C ALA A 76 6.06 -0.98 -13.58
N GLY A 77 4.89 -1.38 -13.06
CA GLY A 77 3.61 -1.17 -13.75
C GLY A 77 3.29 0.31 -14.00
N ALA A 78 3.63 1.21 -13.07
CA ALA A 78 3.50 2.65 -13.29
C ALA A 78 4.44 3.17 -14.39
N TYR A 79 5.69 2.72 -14.39
CA TYR A 79 6.69 3.05 -15.41
C TYR A 79 6.25 2.59 -16.81
N GLU A 80 5.79 1.34 -16.92
CA GLU A 80 5.30 0.75 -18.16
C GLU A 80 4.05 1.45 -18.67
N TYR A 81 3.12 1.80 -17.79
CA TYR A 81 1.95 2.61 -18.13
C TYR A 81 2.37 3.94 -18.74
N LEU A 82 3.30 4.68 -18.12
CA LEU A 82 3.75 5.98 -18.64
C LEU A 82 4.45 5.81 -19.98
N THR A 83 5.24 4.75 -20.14
CA THR A 83 5.90 4.40 -21.40
C THR A 83 4.87 4.14 -22.50
N LYS A 84 3.84 3.33 -22.23
CA LYS A 84 2.77 3.02 -23.19
C LYS A 84 1.89 4.23 -23.49
N LYS A 85 1.55 5.05 -22.47
CA LYS A 85 0.73 6.26 -22.62
C LYS A 85 1.40 7.30 -23.50
N PHE A 86 2.69 7.59 -23.28
CA PHE A 86 3.37 8.68 -23.99
C PHE A 86 4.03 8.25 -25.29
N ASN A 87 4.46 7.00 -25.41
CA ASN A 87 5.21 6.54 -26.59
C ASN A 87 4.48 5.48 -27.41
N GLY A 88 3.34 4.97 -26.94
CA GLY A 88 2.62 3.86 -27.56
C GLY A 88 3.36 2.52 -27.47
N LEU A 89 4.51 2.46 -26.79
CA LEU A 89 5.32 1.26 -26.67
C LEU A 89 4.87 0.42 -25.48
N THR A 90 4.54 -0.84 -25.75
CA THR A 90 4.38 -1.84 -24.70
C THR A 90 5.76 -2.34 -24.33
N THR A 91 6.13 -2.15 -23.06
CA THR A 91 7.41 -2.57 -22.51
C THR A 91 7.17 -3.36 -21.23
N ASP A 92 8.01 -4.36 -20.99
CA ASP A 92 8.07 -5.13 -19.75
C ASP A 92 9.43 -4.85 -19.09
N VAL A 93 9.42 -4.21 -17.92
CA VAL A 93 10.62 -3.77 -17.21
C VAL A 93 10.94 -4.66 -16.01
N SER A 94 12.23 -4.85 -15.76
CA SER A 94 12.70 -5.79 -14.74
C SER A 94 12.32 -5.36 -13.33
N CYS A 95 11.33 -6.05 -12.78
CA CYS A 95 10.94 -5.89 -11.37
C CYS A 95 12.11 -6.25 -10.43
N LEU A 96 12.90 -7.28 -10.75
CA LEU A 96 14.04 -7.68 -9.92
C LEU A 96 15.19 -6.66 -9.94
N PHE A 97 15.40 -5.96 -11.05
CA PHE A 97 16.39 -4.89 -11.11
C PHE A 97 16.02 -3.76 -10.16
N ILE A 98 14.76 -3.32 -10.20
CA ILE A 98 14.23 -2.29 -9.30
C ILE A 98 14.34 -2.77 -7.85
N TYR A 99 13.85 -3.99 -7.58
CA TYR A 99 13.77 -4.55 -6.22
C TYR A 99 15.14 -4.77 -5.58
N TYR A 100 16.14 -5.24 -6.34
CA TYR A 100 17.51 -5.39 -5.83
C TYR A 100 18.11 -4.04 -5.43
N ASN A 101 18.04 -3.05 -6.34
CA ASN A 101 18.63 -1.74 -6.09
C ASN A 101 17.92 -0.97 -4.98
N ALA A 102 16.59 -1.13 -4.85
CA ALA A 102 15.83 -0.57 -3.73
C ALA A 102 16.34 -1.11 -2.38
N ARG A 103 16.55 -2.43 -2.28
CA ARG A 103 17.10 -3.03 -1.05
C ARG A 103 18.54 -2.62 -0.78
N VAL A 104 19.37 -2.41 -1.80
CA VAL A 104 20.71 -1.85 -1.62
C VAL A 104 20.66 -0.44 -1.02
N LYS A 105 19.66 0.37 -1.38
CA LYS A 105 19.48 1.73 -0.82
C LYS A 105 18.98 1.72 0.62
N GLY A 106 17.97 0.89 0.91
CA GLY A 106 17.35 0.82 2.23
C GLY A 106 18.17 0.03 3.27
N ASN A 107 19.18 -0.72 2.84
CA ASN A 107 19.94 -1.62 3.70
C ASN A 107 21.35 -1.09 4.00
N ASN A 108 21.73 -1.11 5.28
CA ASN A 108 23.09 -0.80 5.74
C ASN A 108 23.92 -2.08 6.01
N SER A 109 23.37 -3.26 5.74
CA SER A 109 24.03 -4.57 5.90
C SER A 109 24.90 -4.93 4.70
N GLU A 110 25.89 -5.79 4.95
CA GLU A 110 26.76 -6.36 3.90
C GLU A 110 26.05 -7.40 3.03
N SER A 111 24.95 -7.99 3.50
CA SER A 111 24.13 -8.97 2.76
C SER A 111 22.77 -8.40 2.33
N ILE A 112 22.36 -8.71 1.09
CA ILE A 112 21.02 -8.42 0.57
C ILE A 112 20.14 -9.66 0.75
N GLU A 113 18.99 -9.48 1.38
CA GLU A 113 18.00 -10.53 1.66
C GLU A 113 16.63 -10.14 1.10
N ASP A 114 15.75 -11.11 0.93
CA ASP A 114 14.41 -10.91 0.35
C ASP A 114 13.41 -10.49 1.43
N THR A 115 13.56 -9.26 1.90
CA THR A 115 12.84 -8.69 3.07
C THR A 115 11.80 -7.63 2.70
N GLY A 116 11.61 -7.36 1.42
CA GLY A 116 10.82 -6.22 0.94
C GLY A 116 11.63 -4.93 0.80
N CYS A 117 10.97 -3.87 0.39
CA CYS A 117 11.53 -2.51 0.34
C CYS A 117 10.45 -1.45 0.52
N SER A 118 10.83 -0.25 0.96
CA SER A 118 9.91 0.91 1.01
C SER A 118 9.67 1.49 -0.39
N MET A 119 8.57 2.24 -0.59
CA MET A 119 8.34 2.94 -1.86
C MET A 119 9.42 3.98 -2.11
N ALA A 120 9.86 4.69 -1.07
CA ALA A 120 10.91 5.70 -1.16
C ALA A 120 12.23 5.10 -1.70
N ASP A 121 12.68 3.97 -1.15
CA ASP A 121 13.92 3.32 -1.61
C ASP A 121 13.81 2.88 -3.08
N ALA A 122 12.63 2.41 -3.50
CA ALA A 122 12.39 1.97 -4.87
C ALA A 122 12.29 3.14 -5.86
N ILE A 123 11.66 4.25 -5.47
CA ILE A 123 11.65 5.51 -6.22
C ILE A 123 13.08 6.03 -6.38
N GLU A 124 13.84 6.13 -5.29
CA GLU A 124 15.24 6.57 -5.36
C GLU A 124 16.09 5.63 -6.23
N ALA A 125 15.84 4.32 -6.19
CA ALA A 125 16.53 3.36 -7.06
C ALA A 125 16.23 3.62 -8.54
N LEU A 126 14.99 3.94 -8.88
CA LEU A 126 14.58 4.32 -10.24
C LEU A 126 15.19 5.67 -10.68
N GLU A 127 15.39 6.63 -9.78
CA GLU A 127 16.08 7.90 -10.08
C GLU A 127 17.59 7.69 -10.32
N GLU A 128 18.22 6.89 -9.45
CA GLU A 128 19.66 6.69 -9.48
C GLU A 128 20.11 5.69 -10.54
N TYR A 129 19.40 4.56 -10.67
CA TYR A 129 19.79 3.43 -11.51
C TYR A 129 18.85 3.18 -12.68
N GLY A 130 17.62 3.73 -12.64
CA GLY A 130 16.58 3.46 -13.64
C GLY A 130 16.10 2.02 -13.64
N THR A 131 15.68 1.53 -14.81
CA THR A 131 15.27 0.15 -14.99
C THR A 131 15.77 -0.44 -16.32
N CYS A 132 15.82 -1.76 -16.42
CA CYS A 132 16.11 -2.45 -17.67
C CYS A 132 14.89 -3.25 -18.12
N LEU A 133 14.94 -3.81 -19.33
CA LEU A 133 13.93 -4.75 -19.80
C LEU A 133 13.99 -6.03 -18.95
N GLU A 134 12.83 -6.63 -18.72
CA GLU A 134 12.72 -7.95 -18.08
C GLU A 134 13.52 -9.01 -18.85
N SER A 135 13.61 -8.91 -20.18
CA SER A 135 14.47 -9.78 -21.01
C SER A 135 15.98 -9.67 -20.73
N ILE A 136 16.46 -8.58 -20.10
CA ILE A 136 17.87 -8.37 -19.75
C ILE A 136 18.16 -8.81 -18.31
N TRP A 137 17.20 -8.64 -17.41
CA TRP A 137 17.26 -9.15 -16.04
C TRP A 137 15.93 -9.82 -15.67
N PRO A 138 15.78 -11.12 -15.98
CA PRO A 138 14.49 -11.81 -15.94
C PRO A 138 14.04 -12.17 -14.53
N TYR A 139 12.74 -12.41 -14.40
CA TYR A 139 12.08 -12.80 -13.18
C TYR A 139 12.40 -14.26 -12.88
N ASP A 140 13.54 -14.45 -12.26
CA ASP A 140 13.97 -15.72 -11.71
C ASP A 140 14.12 -15.54 -10.20
N THR A 141 13.36 -16.32 -9.44
CA THR A 141 13.37 -16.23 -7.97
C THR A 141 14.74 -16.53 -7.38
N SER A 142 15.60 -17.29 -8.08
CA SER A 142 16.98 -17.53 -7.66
C SER A 142 17.87 -16.28 -7.78
N LEU A 143 17.49 -15.30 -8.60
CA LEU A 143 18.22 -14.05 -8.80
C LEU A 143 17.82 -12.97 -7.79
N VAL A 144 16.85 -13.24 -6.90
CA VAL A 144 16.29 -12.23 -5.99
C VAL A 144 17.37 -11.47 -5.20
N ASN A 145 18.38 -12.14 -4.67
CA ASN A 145 19.46 -11.50 -3.90
C ASN A 145 20.74 -11.31 -4.72
N THR A 146 20.70 -11.64 -6.02
CA THR A 146 21.84 -11.55 -6.91
C THR A 146 21.93 -10.16 -7.51
N ARG A 147 23.13 -9.58 -7.47
CA ARG A 147 23.39 -8.28 -8.10
C ARG A 147 23.16 -8.36 -9.63
N PRO A 148 22.37 -7.44 -10.22
CA PRO A 148 22.21 -7.38 -11.66
C PRO A 148 23.54 -7.23 -12.39
N ASN A 149 23.63 -7.84 -13.57
CA ASN A 149 24.83 -7.78 -14.38
C ASN A 149 25.07 -6.36 -14.96
N ASN A 150 26.27 -6.13 -15.51
CA ASN A 150 26.65 -4.83 -16.07
C ASN A 150 25.74 -4.37 -17.22
N GLN A 151 25.20 -5.29 -18.00
CA GLN A 151 24.29 -4.97 -19.11
C GLN A 151 22.98 -4.35 -18.59
N ALA A 152 22.42 -4.90 -17.50
CA ALA A 152 21.24 -4.36 -16.84
C ALA A 152 21.49 -2.93 -16.34
N TYR A 153 22.61 -2.68 -15.67
CA TYR A 153 22.97 -1.33 -15.20
C TYR A 153 23.27 -0.34 -16.35
N GLN A 154 23.85 -0.82 -17.45
CA GLN A 154 24.09 0.02 -18.63
C GLN A 154 22.78 0.48 -19.27
N GLN A 155 21.80 -0.41 -19.39
CA GLN A 155 20.48 -0.03 -19.88
C GLN A 155 19.73 0.85 -18.87
N GLY A 156 19.80 0.51 -17.57
CA GLY A 156 19.17 1.25 -16.48
C GLY A 156 19.50 2.73 -16.47
N LYS A 157 20.78 3.08 -16.68
CA LYS A 157 21.24 4.48 -16.74
C LYS A 157 20.46 5.35 -17.72
N ASN A 158 19.92 4.76 -18.78
CA ASN A 158 19.18 5.44 -19.83
C ASN A 158 17.66 5.37 -19.63
N HIS A 159 17.14 4.76 -18.57
CA HIS A 159 15.71 4.53 -18.35
C HIS A 159 15.32 4.88 -16.91
N LYS A 160 15.78 6.04 -16.47
CA LYS A 160 15.50 6.60 -15.14
C LYS A 160 14.16 7.28 -15.08
N ILE A 161 13.62 7.42 -13.86
CA ILE A 161 12.58 8.41 -13.60
C ILE A 161 13.25 9.76 -13.29
N HIS A 162 12.61 10.84 -13.68
CA HIS A 162 13.07 12.20 -13.39
C HIS A 162 12.37 12.76 -12.16
N ASP A 163 11.05 12.56 -12.06
CA ASP A 163 10.23 13.09 -10.97
C ASP A 163 9.25 12.03 -10.46
N ALA A 164 9.11 11.96 -9.15
CA ALA A 164 8.04 11.29 -8.44
C ALA A 164 7.51 12.18 -7.32
N LEU A 165 6.23 12.01 -6.97
CA LEU A 165 5.59 12.75 -5.89
C LEU A 165 4.97 11.78 -4.90
N ARG A 166 5.15 12.08 -3.62
CA ARG A 166 4.35 11.51 -2.55
C ARG A 166 3.00 12.22 -2.51
N ILE A 167 1.93 11.45 -2.39
CA ILE A 167 0.55 11.94 -2.32
C ILE A 167 0.00 11.64 -0.93
N ASP A 168 -0.71 12.59 -0.33
CA ASP A 168 -1.34 12.40 0.96
C ASP A 168 -2.52 11.43 0.85
N ILE A 169 -2.77 10.67 1.91
CA ILE A 169 -3.88 9.70 2.01
C ILE A 169 -5.17 10.48 2.28
N ASP A 170 -5.65 11.19 1.26
CA ASP A 170 -6.88 11.96 1.25
C ASP A 170 -7.65 11.69 -0.05
N LEU A 171 -8.98 11.58 0.04
CA LEU A 171 -9.80 11.20 -1.10
C LEU A 171 -9.61 12.14 -2.30
N ASN A 172 -9.55 13.44 -2.07
CA ASN A 172 -9.46 14.43 -3.13
C ASN A 172 -8.05 14.43 -3.75
N GLU A 173 -7.00 14.27 -2.94
CA GLU A 173 -5.61 14.10 -3.39
C GLU A 173 -5.44 12.87 -4.31
N LEU A 174 -5.92 11.71 -3.84
CA LEU A 174 -5.80 10.46 -4.59
C LEU A 174 -6.59 10.52 -5.91
N LYS A 175 -7.83 11.03 -5.87
CA LYS A 175 -8.65 11.20 -7.07
C LYS A 175 -8.04 12.23 -8.02
N SER A 176 -7.53 13.35 -7.51
CA SER A 176 -6.86 14.38 -8.32
C SER A 176 -5.69 13.78 -9.10
N CYS A 177 -4.82 13.01 -8.44
CA CYS A 177 -3.70 12.34 -9.09
C CYS A 177 -4.14 11.44 -10.25
N LEU A 178 -5.17 10.62 -10.01
CA LEU A 178 -5.73 9.72 -11.01
C LEU A 178 -6.42 10.48 -12.15
N ALA A 179 -7.14 11.57 -11.86
CA ALA A 179 -7.82 12.41 -12.86
C ALA A 179 -6.86 13.12 -13.82
N GLN A 180 -5.64 13.40 -13.38
CA GLN A 180 -4.53 13.83 -14.25
C GLN A 180 -3.94 12.64 -15.06
N GLY A 181 -4.45 11.44 -14.88
CA GLY A 181 -4.04 10.27 -15.64
C GLY A 181 -2.70 9.69 -15.21
N PHE A 182 -2.35 9.80 -13.92
CA PHE A 182 -1.18 9.17 -13.33
C PHE A 182 -1.59 8.08 -12.32
N PRO A 183 -1.10 6.84 -12.51
CA PRO A 183 -1.28 5.77 -11.54
C PRO A 183 -0.59 6.08 -10.21
N LEU A 184 -1.17 5.56 -9.13
CA LEU A 184 -0.71 5.78 -7.77
C LEU A 184 -0.31 4.45 -7.15
N ALA A 185 0.97 4.27 -6.86
CA ALA A 185 1.48 3.16 -6.08
C ALA A 185 1.24 3.45 -4.58
N PHE A 186 0.78 2.48 -3.80
CA PHE A 186 0.50 2.68 -2.38
C PHE A 186 0.69 1.40 -1.59
N GLY A 187 0.96 1.56 -0.29
CA GLY A 187 0.92 0.49 0.70
C GLY A 187 -0.44 0.38 1.36
N ILE A 188 -0.88 -0.85 1.63
CA ILE A 188 -2.13 -1.10 2.34
C ILE A 188 -2.02 -2.34 3.23
N GLU A 189 -2.62 -2.29 4.41
CA GLU A 189 -2.83 -3.45 5.26
C GLU A 189 -3.97 -4.31 4.71
N LEU A 190 -3.70 -5.60 4.46
CA LEU A 190 -4.70 -6.56 4.04
C LEU A 190 -5.24 -7.32 5.26
N PHE A 191 -6.56 -7.42 5.34
CA PHE A 191 -7.26 -8.18 6.38
C PHE A 191 -7.73 -9.54 5.87
N SER A 192 -8.27 -10.39 6.75
CA SER A 192 -8.73 -11.73 6.37
C SER A 192 -9.84 -11.65 5.31
N SER A 193 -10.73 -10.66 5.44
CA SER A 193 -11.81 -10.40 4.47
C SER A 193 -11.34 -10.11 3.04
N PHE A 194 -10.08 -9.70 2.83
CA PHE A 194 -9.53 -9.47 1.49
C PHE A 194 -9.56 -10.73 0.60
N ASP A 195 -9.60 -11.93 1.18
CA ASP A 195 -9.61 -13.19 0.42
C ASP A 195 -10.88 -13.36 -0.41
N LYS A 196 -11.97 -12.70 -0.01
CA LYS A 196 -13.23 -12.66 -0.77
C LYS A 196 -13.08 -11.98 -2.13
N ALA A 197 -12.05 -11.13 -2.30
CA ALA A 197 -11.78 -10.45 -3.57
C ALA A 197 -11.12 -11.37 -4.62
N THR A 198 -10.66 -12.56 -4.26
CA THR A 198 -9.88 -13.44 -5.15
C THR A 198 -10.62 -13.90 -6.41
N GLN A 199 -11.97 -13.88 -6.41
CA GLN A 199 -12.79 -14.28 -7.56
C GLN A 199 -13.38 -13.08 -8.31
N THR A 200 -13.85 -12.05 -7.59
CA THR A 200 -14.61 -10.94 -8.17
C THR A 200 -13.82 -9.65 -8.27
N GLY A 201 -12.68 -9.57 -7.59
CA GLY A 201 -11.94 -8.33 -7.36
C GLY A 201 -12.63 -7.37 -6.38
N ILE A 202 -13.82 -7.65 -5.86
CA ILE A 202 -14.52 -6.75 -4.95
C ILE A 202 -13.91 -6.88 -3.56
N VAL A 203 -13.29 -5.80 -3.06
CA VAL A 203 -12.65 -5.81 -1.74
C VAL A 203 -13.65 -5.32 -0.69
N PRO A 204 -14.00 -6.15 0.30
CA PRO A 204 -14.85 -5.72 1.40
C PRO A 204 -14.12 -4.73 2.31
N MET A 205 -14.89 -3.86 2.99
CA MET A 205 -14.34 -3.09 4.11
C MET A 205 -13.95 -4.03 5.24
N PRO A 206 -12.76 -3.87 5.85
CA PRO A 206 -12.42 -4.61 7.05
C PRO A 206 -13.38 -4.22 8.17
N ASN A 207 -13.88 -5.23 8.90
CA ASN A 207 -14.73 -5.01 10.06
C ASN A 207 -13.89 -4.98 11.35
N PRO A 208 -14.37 -4.41 12.47
CA PRO A 208 -13.59 -4.29 13.70
C PRO A 208 -13.12 -5.61 14.33
N TRP A 209 -13.74 -6.73 13.96
CA TRP A 209 -13.40 -8.09 14.41
C TRP A 209 -12.55 -8.83 13.38
N ASP A 210 -12.24 -8.19 12.25
CA ASP A 210 -11.40 -8.75 11.23
C ASP A 210 -9.99 -8.87 11.78
N SER A 211 -9.46 -10.09 11.76
CA SER A 211 -8.12 -10.33 12.25
C SER A 211 -7.15 -9.68 11.28
N SER A 212 -6.51 -8.59 11.73
CA SER A 212 -5.32 -8.05 11.07
C SER A 212 -4.37 -9.22 10.84
N ARG A 213 -3.80 -9.30 9.63
CA ARG A 213 -2.84 -10.34 9.26
C ARG A 213 -1.48 -10.21 9.97
N LYS A 214 -1.42 -9.44 11.07
CA LYS A 214 -0.23 -9.16 11.90
C LYS A 214 0.92 -8.60 11.03
N SER A 215 2.16 -8.70 11.50
CA SER A 215 3.36 -8.01 10.98
C SER A 215 3.73 -8.24 9.50
N HIS A 216 2.97 -9.04 8.76
CA HIS A 216 3.20 -9.35 7.34
C HIS A 216 1.91 -9.22 6.50
N GLY A 217 0.92 -8.48 7.01
CA GLY A 217 -0.34 -8.22 6.32
C GLY A 217 -0.29 -7.11 5.27
N SER A 218 0.80 -6.35 5.20
CA SER A 218 0.91 -5.24 4.26
C SER A 218 1.23 -5.70 2.85
N HIS A 219 0.69 -5.00 1.86
CA HIS A 219 0.94 -5.23 0.43
C HIS A 219 1.04 -3.90 -0.31
N ALA A 220 1.72 -3.91 -1.45
CA ALA A 220 1.80 -2.76 -2.34
C ALA A 220 1.03 -3.04 -3.63
N MET A 221 0.19 -2.10 -4.03
CA MET A 221 -0.63 -2.19 -5.23
C MET A 221 -0.64 -0.86 -5.99
N LEU A 222 -1.20 -0.88 -7.21
CA LEU A 222 -1.23 0.28 -8.10
C LEU A 222 -2.68 0.70 -8.36
N ALA A 223 -3.11 1.85 -7.85
CA ALA A 223 -4.40 2.44 -8.21
C ALA A 223 -4.31 3.04 -9.63
N VAL A 224 -5.30 2.72 -10.45
CA VAL A 224 -5.35 3.02 -11.88
C VAL A 224 -6.68 3.66 -12.29
N GLY A 225 -7.47 4.10 -11.33
CA GLY A 225 -8.75 4.74 -11.59
C GLY A 225 -9.63 4.78 -10.36
N TYR A 226 -10.81 5.34 -10.52
CA TYR A 226 -11.84 5.38 -9.49
C TYR A 226 -13.23 5.52 -10.12
N THR A 227 -14.27 5.25 -9.33
CA THR A 227 -15.65 5.50 -9.70
C THR A 227 -16.47 5.92 -8.48
N ASP A 228 -17.12 7.08 -8.60
CA ASP A 228 -17.98 7.63 -7.54
C ASP A 228 -19.30 6.84 -7.41
N GLN A 229 -19.69 6.10 -8.45
CA GLN A 229 -20.91 5.28 -8.43
C GLN A 229 -20.83 4.17 -7.38
N SER A 230 -19.71 3.44 -7.34
CA SER A 230 -19.46 2.39 -6.34
C SER A 230 -18.55 2.85 -5.20
N LYS A 231 -18.12 4.13 -5.22
CA LYS A 231 -17.18 4.72 -4.25
C LYS A 231 -15.93 3.86 -4.06
N ALA A 232 -15.34 3.44 -5.18
CA ALA A 232 -14.22 2.51 -5.18
C ALA A 232 -13.09 2.98 -6.11
N PHE A 233 -11.86 2.73 -5.68
CA PHE A 233 -10.68 2.82 -6.53
C PHE A 233 -10.54 1.54 -7.36
N ILE A 234 -10.13 1.69 -8.60
CA ILE A 234 -9.76 0.58 -9.50
C ILE A 234 -8.27 0.33 -9.27
N VAL A 235 -7.89 -0.88 -8.87
CA VAL A 235 -6.54 -1.19 -8.41
C VAL A 235 -6.01 -2.40 -9.18
N ARG A 236 -4.81 -2.27 -9.73
CA ARG A 236 -4.06 -3.36 -10.36
C ARG A 236 -3.25 -4.09 -9.28
N ASN A 237 -3.45 -5.40 -9.18
CA ASN A 237 -2.66 -6.28 -8.33
C ASN A 237 -1.48 -6.88 -9.14
N SER A 238 -0.71 -7.79 -8.53
CA SER A 238 0.51 -8.40 -9.09
C SER A 238 0.53 -9.93 -8.96
N TRP A 239 -0.67 -10.53 -8.97
CA TRP A 239 -0.91 -11.95 -8.75
C TRP A 239 -1.51 -12.64 -9.98
N GLY A 240 -1.17 -12.15 -11.17
CA GLY A 240 -1.62 -12.67 -12.46
C GLY A 240 -3.09 -12.37 -12.77
N GLU A 241 -3.47 -12.62 -14.02
CA GLU A 241 -4.80 -12.31 -14.54
C GLU A 241 -5.90 -13.24 -13.98
N ASP A 242 -5.55 -14.43 -13.49
CA ASP A 242 -6.51 -15.37 -12.90
C ASP A 242 -7.00 -14.97 -11.49
N TRP A 243 -6.44 -13.90 -10.91
CA TRP A 243 -6.84 -13.41 -9.59
C TRP A 243 -7.76 -12.20 -9.70
N GLY A 244 -8.84 -12.18 -8.92
CA GLY A 244 -9.81 -11.08 -8.90
C GLY A 244 -10.49 -10.86 -10.26
N ASP A 245 -10.77 -9.61 -10.61
CA ASP A 245 -11.27 -9.26 -11.93
C ASP A 245 -10.10 -9.07 -12.90
N LYS A 246 -9.64 -10.17 -13.51
CA LYS A 246 -8.53 -10.16 -14.50
C LYS A 246 -7.23 -9.54 -13.96
N GLY A 247 -6.91 -9.80 -12.70
CA GLY A 247 -5.75 -9.23 -12.00
C GLY A 247 -6.02 -7.87 -11.35
N TYR A 248 -7.25 -7.37 -11.40
CA TYR A 248 -7.68 -6.12 -10.76
C TYR A 248 -8.61 -6.36 -9.57
N CYS A 249 -8.65 -5.37 -8.68
CA CYS A 249 -9.60 -5.29 -7.61
C CYS A 249 -10.18 -3.88 -7.45
N TYR A 250 -11.25 -3.78 -6.68
CA TYR A 250 -12.02 -2.57 -6.44
C TYR A 250 -12.03 -2.31 -4.94
N ILE A 251 -11.25 -1.30 -4.51
CA ILE A 251 -11.05 -0.99 -3.09
C ILE A 251 -11.95 0.18 -2.69
N PRO A 252 -12.79 0.05 -1.65
CA PRO A 252 -13.64 1.14 -1.19
C PRO A 252 -12.84 2.40 -0.83
N TYR A 253 -13.38 3.58 -1.11
CA TYR A 253 -12.75 4.86 -0.77
C TYR A 253 -12.35 4.92 0.70
N ASN A 254 -13.29 4.59 1.60
CA ASN A 254 -13.06 4.62 3.04
C ASN A 254 -11.94 3.68 3.52
N TYR A 255 -11.62 2.63 2.75
CA TYR A 255 -10.48 1.76 3.06
C TYR A 255 -9.18 2.46 2.63
N MET A 256 -9.09 2.87 1.37
CA MET A 256 -7.87 3.43 0.80
C MET A 256 -7.53 4.83 1.33
N THR A 257 -8.51 5.54 1.93
CA THR A 257 -8.31 6.85 2.56
C THR A 257 -8.28 6.80 4.09
N ASN A 258 -8.25 5.59 4.68
CA ASN A 258 -7.99 5.45 6.11
C ASN A 258 -6.47 5.35 6.32
N SER A 259 -5.88 6.34 7.00
CA SER A 259 -4.44 6.40 7.27
C SER A 259 -3.93 5.32 8.23
N ASP A 260 -4.82 4.63 8.95
CA ASP A 260 -4.45 3.48 9.78
C ASP A 260 -4.22 2.23 8.91
N PHE A 261 -4.78 2.19 7.70
CA PHE A 261 -4.72 1.02 6.82
C PHE A 261 -3.90 1.27 5.55
N CYS A 262 -3.94 2.48 5.01
CA CYS A 262 -3.29 2.86 3.76
C CYS A 262 -2.19 3.88 4.03
N PHE A 263 -1.04 3.71 3.39
CA PHE A 263 0.15 4.50 3.66
C PHE A 263 1.08 4.58 2.43
N ASP A 264 2.02 5.52 2.50
CA ASP A 264 3.14 5.65 1.55
C ASP A 264 2.71 5.62 0.07
N ALA A 265 1.78 6.52 -0.29
CA ALA A 265 1.29 6.66 -1.65
C ALA A 265 2.21 7.55 -2.51
N TRP A 266 2.56 7.07 -3.70
CA TRP A 266 3.50 7.71 -4.62
C TRP A 266 3.01 7.63 -6.07
N THR A 267 3.38 8.62 -6.86
CA THR A 267 3.18 8.64 -8.32
C THR A 267 4.49 9.00 -9.01
N ILE A 268 4.84 8.26 -10.06
CA ILE A 268 5.88 8.69 -11.01
C ILE A 268 5.24 9.75 -11.93
N ARG A 269 5.92 10.88 -12.15
CA ARG A 269 5.43 11.97 -13.00
C ARG A 269 6.14 12.04 -14.34
N THR A 270 7.44 11.84 -14.33
CA THR A 270 8.28 12.05 -15.53
C THR A 270 9.31 10.96 -15.65
N LEU A 271 9.50 10.45 -16.86
CA LEU A 271 10.57 9.52 -17.22
C LEU A 271 11.68 10.34 -17.92
N MET A 272 12.96 10.10 -17.60
CA MET A 272 14.07 10.81 -18.26
C MET A 272 14.21 10.43 -19.73
N ASN A 273 13.97 9.16 -20.03
CA ASN A 273 14.05 8.58 -21.37
C ASN A 273 13.07 7.40 -21.36
N ASN A 274 11.94 7.58 -22.03
CA ASN A 274 10.84 6.61 -22.07
C ASN A 274 10.86 5.74 -23.33
N ASN A 275 11.86 5.91 -24.19
CA ASN A 275 12.01 5.18 -25.43
C ASN A 275 13.25 4.30 -25.34
N PHE A 276 13.06 2.98 -25.34
CA PHE A 276 14.13 1.98 -25.43
C PHE A 276 14.87 1.98 -26.80
N GLY A 277 14.71 3.06 -27.59
CA GLY A 277 15.25 3.19 -28.94
C GLY A 277 15.54 4.60 -29.48
N GLN A 278 15.32 5.71 -28.75
CA GLN A 278 15.80 7.08 -29.11
C GLN A 278 15.38 8.15 -28.08
N GLU A 279 16.28 9.10 -27.76
CA GLU A 279 16.07 10.16 -26.75
C GLU A 279 15.00 11.17 -27.17
N HIS A 280 13.92 11.29 -26.38
CA HIS A 280 12.96 12.39 -26.47
C HIS A 280 12.43 12.72 -25.06
N TRP A 281 12.50 14.00 -24.69
CA TRP A 281 11.98 14.53 -23.43
C TRP A 281 10.56 15.08 -23.66
N PHE A 282 9.57 14.58 -22.92
CA PHE A 282 8.22 15.12 -22.93
C PHE A 282 7.89 15.74 -21.56
N PHE A 283 7.50 17.02 -21.57
CA PHE A 283 6.94 17.69 -20.40
C PHE A 283 5.46 17.32 -20.28
N ALA A 284 5.02 16.97 -19.06
CA ALA A 284 3.68 16.50 -18.75
C ALA A 284 2.62 17.63 -18.70
N ASP A 285 2.65 18.57 -19.65
CA ASP A 285 1.81 19.77 -19.62
C ASP A 285 0.59 19.71 -20.56
N ASP A 286 0.42 18.67 -21.39
CA ASP A 286 -0.74 18.54 -22.28
C ASP A 286 -1.85 17.66 -21.67
N TYR A 287 -2.63 18.26 -20.77
CA TYR A 287 -3.87 17.68 -20.25
C TYR A 287 -5.06 18.03 -21.13
N ASN A 288 -5.54 17.07 -21.92
CA ASN A 288 -6.94 16.97 -22.35
C ASN A 288 -7.13 15.60 -23.00
N TYR A 289 -7.85 14.68 -22.35
CA TYR A 289 -8.72 13.70 -23.02
C TYR A 289 -9.47 12.90 -21.95
N LEU A 290 -10.73 13.26 -21.72
CA LEU A 290 -11.74 12.41 -21.11
C LEU A 290 -12.32 11.56 -22.23
N ASP A 291 -11.95 10.28 -22.30
CA ASP A 291 -12.68 9.34 -23.15
C ASP A 291 -13.65 8.51 -22.32
N GLY A 292 -14.88 8.48 -22.81
CA GLY A 292 -16.03 7.93 -22.16
C GLY A 292 -16.22 6.46 -22.46
N ASN A 293 -16.90 5.84 -21.50
CA ASN A 293 -17.91 4.81 -21.75
C ASN A 293 -17.38 3.39 -22.03
N GLN A 294 -17.45 2.52 -21.01
CA GLN A 294 -18.12 1.23 -21.10
C GLN A 294 -18.75 0.89 -19.73
N ASN A 295 -20.04 0.57 -19.76
CA ASN A 295 -20.83 0.14 -18.61
C ASN A 295 -20.65 -1.37 -18.40
N HIS A 296 -20.01 -1.76 -17.31
CA HIS A 296 -20.18 -3.08 -16.73
C HIS A 296 -20.84 -2.92 -15.37
N TYR A 297 -22.03 -3.51 -15.25
CA TYR A 297 -22.87 -3.49 -14.07
C TYR A 297 -22.34 -4.50 -13.07
N LEU A 298 -22.07 -4.05 -11.85
CA LEU A 298 -21.89 -4.93 -10.69
C LEU A 298 -23.29 -5.17 -10.11
N ASN A 299 -23.77 -6.41 -10.22
CA ASN A 299 -24.92 -6.87 -9.45
C ASN A 299 -24.38 -7.40 -8.13
N ASP A 300 -24.86 -6.83 -7.02
CA ASP A 300 -24.70 -7.42 -5.70
C ASP A 300 -25.47 -8.74 -5.67
N THR A 301 -24.74 -9.84 -5.54
CA THR A 301 -25.29 -11.10 -5.04
C THR A 301 -24.68 -11.33 -3.67
N ASP A 302 -25.46 -11.03 -2.65
CA ASP A 302 -25.37 -11.71 -1.37
C ASP A 302 -25.62 -13.20 -1.64
N ASP A 303 -24.64 -14.06 -1.37
CA ASP A 303 -24.83 -15.35 -0.68
C ASP A 303 -23.53 -16.21 -0.67
N ASP A 304 -23.42 -16.93 0.45
CA ASP A 304 -22.59 -18.09 0.79
C ASP A 304 -21.08 -17.90 1.11
N ASP A 305 -20.80 -18.02 2.42
CA ASP A 305 -19.47 -18.23 3.00
C ASP A 305 -18.88 -19.55 2.50
N ASP A 306 -18.14 -19.48 1.40
CA ASP A 306 -17.26 -20.55 0.95
C ASP A 306 -15.81 -20.04 1.03
N ASP A 307 -15.25 -20.07 2.25
CA ASP A 307 -13.87 -19.69 2.55
C ASP A 307 -12.91 -20.64 1.83
N ASN A 308 -12.62 -20.36 0.57
CA ASN A 308 -11.75 -21.13 -0.30
C ASN A 308 -10.26 -20.78 -0.12
N HIS A 309 -9.86 -20.11 0.97
CA HIS A 309 -8.49 -19.66 1.16
C HIS A 309 -8.01 -19.86 2.61
N ILE A 310 -6.71 -20.13 2.80
CA ILE A 310 -6.04 -20.24 4.11
C ILE A 310 -4.74 -19.43 4.11
N ILE A 311 -4.27 -19.07 5.31
CA ILE A 311 -3.01 -18.37 5.53
C ILE A 311 -1.98 -19.36 6.04
N GLU A 312 -0.80 -19.37 5.42
CA GLU A 312 0.37 -20.10 5.92
C GLU A 312 1.53 -19.12 6.18
N THR A 313 2.16 -19.26 7.36
CA THR A 313 3.43 -18.62 7.71
C THR A 313 4.50 -19.69 7.81
N LEU A 314 5.55 -19.60 7.00
CA LEU A 314 6.61 -20.61 6.93
C LEU A 314 7.98 -20.02 7.30
N ASP A 315 8.82 -20.84 7.95
CA ASP A 315 10.25 -20.61 8.17
C ASP A 315 11.04 -21.42 7.12
N GLU A 316 12.11 -20.86 6.55
CA GLU A 316 12.79 -21.39 5.34
C GLU A 316 13.50 -22.76 5.51
N ASN A 317 13.39 -23.41 6.68
CA ASN A 317 14.00 -24.72 6.90
C ASN A 317 13.14 -25.92 6.44
N ASP A 318 11.94 -25.70 5.90
CA ASP A 318 10.99 -26.79 5.61
C ASP A 318 10.58 -26.95 4.13
N ASP A 319 11.35 -26.42 3.19
CA ASP A 319 11.14 -26.66 1.74
C ASP A 319 11.47 -28.10 1.28
N ASN A 320 11.73 -29.03 2.22
CA ASN A 320 12.09 -30.42 1.91
C ASN A 320 11.29 -31.50 2.67
N ASN A 321 10.20 -31.18 3.38
CA ASN A 321 9.31 -32.22 3.92
C ASN A 321 7.84 -31.95 3.60
N ASN A 322 7.28 -32.82 2.75
CA ASN A 322 5.86 -33.14 2.82
C ASN A 322 5.57 -33.67 4.24
N ASP A 323 4.48 -33.20 4.83
CA ASP A 323 3.91 -33.62 6.13
C ASP A 323 4.48 -32.94 7.39
N ALA A 324 4.13 -31.67 7.62
CA ALA A 324 3.99 -31.11 8.96
C ALA A 324 3.00 -29.92 8.99
N CYS A 325 1.70 -30.19 8.92
CA CYS A 325 0.70 -29.20 9.29
C CYS A 325 0.78 -28.92 10.81
N ILE A 326 1.32 -27.77 11.21
CA ILE A 326 1.01 -27.22 12.53
C ILE A 326 -0.39 -26.62 12.44
N ASN A 327 -1.37 -27.45 12.80
CA ASN A 327 -2.76 -27.05 12.94
C ASN A 327 -2.86 -26.16 14.19
N ILE A 328 -2.81 -24.84 14.04
CA ILE A 328 -3.01 -23.91 15.17
C ILE A 328 -4.51 -23.75 15.42
N ASN A 329 -5.14 -24.85 15.82
CA ASN A 329 -6.44 -24.88 16.48
C ASN A 329 -6.22 -25.57 17.82
N GLN A 330 -5.77 -24.83 18.83
CA GLN A 330 -5.84 -25.24 20.23
C GLN A 330 -5.60 -24.06 21.20
N ASP A 331 -6.68 -23.66 21.86
CA ASP A 331 -6.81 -23.08 23.20
C ASP A 331 -5.52 -22.54 23.87
N ILE A 332 -5.43 -21.21 23.98
CA ILE A 332 -4.47 -20.55 24.88
C ILE A 332 -5.00 -20.70 26.31
N TRP A 333 -4.45 -21.67 27.05
CA TRP A 333 -4.57 -21.73 28.51
C TRP A 333 -3.49 -20.84 29.15
N CYS A 334 -3.89 -19.89 29.99
CA CYS A 334 -2.99 -19.17 30.86
C CYS A 334 -2.47 -20.12 31.96
N TYR A 335 -1.14 -20.28 32.04
CA TYR A 335 -0.49 -20.87 33.21
C TYR A 335 -0.48 -19.84 34.34
N ASP A 336 -1.11 -20.17 35.46
CA ASP A 336 -0.89 -19.47 36.73
C ASP A 336 -0.30 -20.45 37.77
N ASN A 337 0.79 -20.02 38.39
CA ASN A 337 1.55 -20.79 39.37
C ASN A 337 0.85 -20.72 40.74
N ASN A 338 0.03 -21.71 41.08
CA ASN A 338 0.09 -22.43 42.37
C ASN A 338 -1.13 -23.33 42.64
N SER A 339 -0.81 -24.58 42.96
CA SER A 339 -1.50 -25.47 43.90
C SER A 339 -2.78 -26.24 43.47
N ARG A 340 -2.58 -27.58 43.49
CA ARG A 340 -3.52 -28.67 43.82
C ARG A 340 -4.55 -29.13 42.76
N ARG A 341 -4.27 -30.34 42.28
CA ARG A 341 -5.17 -31.30 41.62
C ARG A 341 -6.53 -31.41 42.31
N THR A 342 -7.61 -31.40 41.53
CA THR A 342 -8.65 -32.45 41.48
C THR A 342 -9.51 -32.29 40.22
N SER A 343 -9.78 -33.41 39.56
CA SER A 343 -10.59 -33.59 38.35
C SER A 343 -12.11 -33.46 38.60
N TYR A 344 -12.87 -32.93 37.64
CA TYR A 344 -14.25 -33.39 37.35
C TYR A 344 -14.64 -33.08 35.90
N ASN A 345 -15.52 -33.93 35.36
CA ASN A 345 -15.84 -34.12 33.95
C ASN A 345 -17.34 -33.79 33.70
N ASN A 346 -17.61 -33.19 32.53
CA ASN A 346 -18.84 -33.17 31.71
C ASN A 346 -20.20 -32.59 32.16
N ASN A 347 -20.80 -31.92 31.17
CA ASN A 347 -22.23 -31.67 30.87
C ASN A 347 -22.97 -30.54 31.61
N SER A 348 -23.39 -29.48 30.88
CA SER A 348 -24.81 -29.25 30.51
C SER A 348 -25.05 -27.85 29.91
N ARG A 349 -26.19 -27.74 29.22
CA ARG A 349 -26.70 -26.66 28.37
C ARG A 349 -27.14 -25.39 29.13
N ARG A 350 -27.19 -24.28 28.37
CA ARG A 350 -28.12 -23.11 28.43
C ARG A 350 -28.21 -22.36 29.78
N GLU A 351 -27.85 -21.08 29.80
CA GLU A 351 -28.79 -19.94 29.93
C GLU A 351 -28.04 -18.61 30.05
N SER A 352 -28.78 -17.57 29.66
CA SER A 352 -28.46 -16.16 29.49
C SER A 352 -28.41 -15.34 30.79
N TYR A 353 -27.80 -14.15 30.67
CA TYR A 353 -27.89 -12.93 31.50
C TYR A 353 -26.82 -12.64 32.57
N ASP A 354 -26.35 -11.39 32.46
CA ASP A 354 -25.75 -10.50 33.47
C ASP A 354 -24.36 -10.79 34.06
N CYS A 355 -23.39 -10.00 33.59
CA CYS A 355 -22.43 -9.32 34.47
C CYS A 355 -21.89 -8.03 33.82
N LEU A 356 -22.70 -6.97 33.89
CA LEU A 356 -22.25 -5.58 33.93
C LEU A 356 -21.56 -5.32 35.28
N ASN A 357 -20.54 -4.44 35.27
CA ASN A 357 -19.80 -3.85 36.41
C ASN A 357 -18.46 -4.48 36.84
N SER A 358 -17.40 -4.06 36.15
CA SER A 358 -16.11 -3.57 36.68
C SER A 358 -15.23 -3.38 35.45
N TYR A 359 -14.84 -2.17 35.05
CA TYR A 359 -13.73 -1.44 35.62
C TYR A 359 -13.94 0.07 35.39
N ARG A 360 -14.17 0.80 36.48
CA ARG A 360 -13.85 2.23 36.62
C ARG A 360 -12.50 2.34 37.33
N ASN A 361 -11.79 3.43 37.04
CA ASN A 361 -10.57 3.97 37.67
C ASN A 361 -9.25 3.65 36.97
N VAL A 362 -8.95 4.37 35.87
CA VAL A 362 -7.80 5.29 35.82
C VAL A 362 -8.17 6.50 34.94
N GLU A 363 -8.47 7.62 35.59
CA GLU A 363 -8.62 8.98 35.05
C GLU A 363 -7.69 9.79 36.01
N ARG A 364 -6.76 10.69 35.66
CA ARG A 364 -6.70 11.79 34.68
C ARG A 364 -5.24 12.28 34.58
N ASN A 365 -4.89 12.91 33.47
CA ASN A 365 -4.42 14.32 33.46
C ASN A 365 -4.28 14.83 32.02
N CYS A 366 -5.36 15.44 31.51
CA CYS A 366 -5.31 16.43 30.43
C CYS A 366 -5.93 17.71 30.98
N TYR A 367 -5.17 18.81 31.00
CA TYR A 367 -5.70 20.15 31.27
C TYR A 367 -6.02 20.82 29.93
N SER A 368 -7.30 21.18 29.76
CA SER A 368 -7.79 22.23 28.87
C SER A 368 -8.62 23.16 29.76
N ILE A 369 -8.30 24.45 29.74
CA ILE A 369 -9.02 25.50 30.47
C ILE A 369 -9.59 26.45 29.42
N ASN A 370 -10.91 26.59 29.44
CA ASN A 370 -11.79 27.68 29.02
C ASN A 370 -13.14 27.30 29.71
N ASP A 371 -13.94 28.12 30.39
CA ASP A 371 -14.16 29.56 30.46
C ASP A 371 -15.01 29.86 31.73
N VAL A 372 -15.24 31.16 31.97
CA VAL A 372 -16.45 31.79 32.54
C VAL A 372 -16.36 32.40 33.96
N ASN A 373 -16.19 33.73 33.94
CA ASN A 373 -16.92 34.81 34.65
C ASN A 373 -17.51 34.54 36.05
N TYR A 374 -17.13 35.42 36.99
CA TYR A 374 -18.06 36.02 37.94
C TYR A 374 -17.70 37.49 38.22
N ASN A 375 -18.75 38.29 38.37
CA ASN A 375 -18.83 39.76 38.40
C ASN A 375 -18.29 40.46 39.67
N ASP A 376 -18.02 41.75 39.47
CA ASP A 376 -18.21 42.92 40.34
C ASP A 376 -17.44 43.03 41.67
N ASP A 377 -16.51 43.99 41.76
CA ASP A 377 -16.78 45.27 42.45
C ASP A 377 -15.62 46.28 42.31
N LYS A 378 -15.99 47.48 41.82
CA LYS A 378 -15.54 48.84 42.20
C LYS A 378 -14.13 49.05 42.80
N ASN A 379 -13.30 49.86 42.13
CA ASN A 379 -13.09 51.29 42.47
C ASN A 379 -11.88 51.90 41.74
N GLN A 380 -12.16 53.04 41.11
CA GLN A 380 -11.40 54.30 41.06
C GLN A 380 -9.93 54.35 40.61
N ASP A 381 -9.76 55.10 39.52
CA ASP A 381 -8.87 56.25 39.36
C ASP A 381 -7.37 56.07 39.70
N ASN A 382 -6.53 56.10 38.66
CA ASN A 382 -5.65 57.25 38.45
C ASN A 382 -4.91 57.17 37.11
N GLU A 383 -4.90 58.32 36.44
CA GLU A 383 -4.03 58.70 35.33
C GLU A 383 -2.55 58.45 35.65
N TYR A 384 -1.71 58.20 34.64
CA TYR A 384 -0.53 59.01 34.32
C TYR A 384 0.26 58.44 33.12
N ASN A 385 0.25 59.22 32.03
CA ASN A 385 1.32 59.53 31.08
C ASN A 385 2.52 58.58 30.87
N GLY A 386 2.80 58.31 29.59
CA GLY A 386 4.00 58.88 28.95
C GLY A 386 5.06 57.92 28.39
N GLY A 387 5.46 58.18 27.13
CA GLY A 387 6.67 57.67 26.46
C GLY A 387 6.39 56.55 25.47
N PHE A 388 6.24 56.78 24.15
CA PHE A 388 7.29 57.15 23.18
C PHE A 388 8.65 56.49 23.47
N LEU A 389 9.06 55.55 22.60
CA LEU A 389 10.36 55.58 21.93
C LEU A 389 10.34 54.66 20.69
N ASP A 390 10.88 55.20 19.58
CA ASP A 390 11.01 54.63 18.25
C ASP A 390 12.19 53.65 18.07
N PHE A 391 12.22 53.01 16.89
CA PHE A 391 13.33 52.39 16.13
C PHE A 391 13.94 51.11 16.73
N ASP A 392 14.20 50.03 15.99
CA ASP A 392 14.53 49.82 14.56
C ASP A 392 13.84 48.57 13.97
#